data_AF-A0A1I4GQN4-F1
#
_entry.id   AF-A0A1I4GQN4-F1
#
_cell.length_a   1.000
_cell.length_b   1.000
_cell.length_c   1.000
_cell.angle_alpha   90.00
_cell.angle_beta   90.00
_cell.angle_gamma   90.00
#
_symmetry.space_group_name_H-M   'P 1'
#
loop_
_entity.id
_entity.type
_entity.pdbx_description
1 polymer ?
#
loop_
_entity_poly.entity_id
_entity_poly.type
_entity_poly.pdbx_seq_one_letter_code
_entity_poly.pdbx_strand_id
1 'polypeptide(L)'
;MQKYALLIAKALLTLAFAAAGFFKVTGNEMMVGTFDAIGVGQWFRYVTGAIELGAAALLWLPGKQFLAAALLLCTMVGATLAHLFILGPSAMPAIVLGLIAAYVTYSHRAQNPLSA
;
A
#
# COMPACT_ATOMS: atom_id res chain seq x y z
N MET A 1 4.64 -25.08 2.11
CA MET A 1 5.37 -23.84 2.48
C MET A 1 4.84 -22.58 1.79
N GLN A 2 4.66 -22.57 0.45
CA GLN A 2 4.19 -21.38 -0.28
C GLN A 2 2.86 -20.78 0.23
N LYS A 3 1.90 -21.61 0.65
CA LYS A 3 0.62 -21.14 1.23
C LYS A 3 0.83 -20.29 2.49
N TYR A 4 1.70 -20.74 3.40
CA TYR A 4 2.01 -20.00 4.64
C TYR A 4 2.76 -18.70 4.34
N ALA A 5 3.71 -18.72 3.39
CA ALA A 5 4.41 -17.51 2.96
C ALA A 5 3.45 -16.43 2.43
N LEU A 6 2.45 -16.82 1.64
CA LEU A 6 1.42 -15.89 1.15
C LEU A 6 0.51 -15.36 2.25
N LEU A 7 0.11 -16.20 3.21
CA LEU A 7 -0.67 -15.76 4.35
C LEU A 7 0.10 -14.75 5.20
N ILE A 8 1.38 -15.02 5.47
CA ILE A 8 2.26 -14.11 6.20
C ILE A 8 2.43 -12.79 5.44
N ALA A 9 2.72 -12.84 4.14
CA ALA A 9 2.84 -11.64 3.32
C ALA A 9 1.57 -10.79 3.34
N LYS A 10 0.39 -11.40 3.18
CA LYS A 10 -0.90 -10.71 3.27
C LYS A 10 -1.14 -10.11 4.66
N ALA A 11 -0.83 -10.84 5.73
CA ALA A 11 -0.98 -10.35 7.10
C ALA A 11 -0.06 -9.15 7.36
N LEU A 12 1.20 -9.22 6.94
CA LEU A 12 2.16 -8.12 7.06
C LEU A 12 1.70 -6.88 6.30
N LEU A 13 1.28 -7.03 5.03
CA LEU A 13 0.71 -5.92 4.25
C LEU A 13 -0.53 -5.35 4.95
N THR A 14 -1.44 -6.21 5.40
CA THR A 14 -2.68 -5.76 6.07
C THR A 14 -2.37 -4.94 7.30
N LEU A 15 -1.49 -5.42 8.20
CA LEU A 15 -1.14 -4.70 9.42
C LEU A 15 -0.47 -3.36 9.12
N ALA A 16 0.51 -3.35 8.21
CA ALA A 16 1.24 -2.14 7.84
C ALA A 16 0.32 -1.08 7.22
N PHE A 17 -0.48 -1.47 6.23
CA PHE A 17 -1.36 -0.56 5.50
C PHE A 17 -2.62 -0.18 6.27
N ALA A 18 -3.13 -1.05 7.14
CA ALA A 18 -4.22 -0.68 8.03
C ALA A 18 -3.78 0.40 9.02
N ALA A 19 -2.60 0.24 9.64
CA ALA A 19 -2.06 1.25 10.55
C ALA A 19 -1.72 2.55 9.81
N ALA A 20 -1.00 2.47 8.68
CA ALA A 20 -0.62 3.64 7.90
C ALA A 20 -1.85 4.40 7.37
N GLY A 21 -2.84 3.68 6.84
CA GLY A 21 -4.08 4.27 6.33
C GLY A 21 -4.93 4.87 7.45
N PHE A 22 -4.99 4.21 8.61
CA PHE A 22 -5.68 4.73 9.79
C PHE A 22 -5.10 6.08 10.24
N PHE A 23 -3.78 6.18 10.39
CA PHE A 23 -3.13 7.45 10.75
C PHE A 23 -3.28 8.53 9.67
N LYS A 24 -3.31 8.14 8.39
CA LYS A 24 -3.62 9.06 7.30
C LYS A 24 -5.06 9.54 7.32
N VAL A 25 -6.04 8.79 7.82
CA VAL A 25 -7.44 9.26 7.87
C VAL A 25 -7.73 10.03 9.16
N THR A 26 -7.13 9.65 10.30
CA THR A 26 -7.37 10.29 11.61
C THR A 26 -6.61 11.60 11.80
N GLY A 27 -5.73 11.97 10.87
CA GLY A 27 -5.05 13.26 10.90
C GLY A 27 -3.90 13.32 11.89
N ASN A 28 -3.18 12.20 12.08
CA ASN A 28 -1.96 12.20 12.88
C ASN A 28 -0.97 13.26 12.35
N GLU A 29 -0.40 14.07 13.25
CA GLU A 29 0.44 15.23 12.90
C GLU A 29 1.61 14.88 11.97
N MET A 30 2.24 13.72 12.17
CA MET A 30 3.33 13.25 11.31
C MET A 30 2.85 12.98 9.88
N MET A 31 1.67 12.36 9.72
CA MET A 31 1.09 12.09 8.40
C MET A 31 0.60 13.37 7.73
N VAL A 32 0.02 14.30 8.49
CA VAL A 32 -0.39 15.62 7.97
C VAL A 32 0.84 16.36 7.43
N GLY A 33 1.90 16.48 8.22
CA GLY A 33 3.13 17.16 7.82
C GLY A 33 3.84 16.50 6.64
N THR A 34 3.83 15.16 6.55
CA THR A 34 4.38 14.43 5.40
C THR A 34 3.65 14.80 4.12
N PHE A 35 2.31 14.82 4.13
CA PHE A 35 1.53 15.16 2.93
C PHE A 35 1.52 16.66 2.62
N ASP A 36 1.72 17.53 3.62
CA ASP A 36 1.96 18.96 3.39
C ASP A 36 3.29 19.19 2.66
N ALA A 37 4.34 18.47 3.04
CA ALA A 37 5.64 18.53 2.34
C ALA A 37 5.55 18.05 0.88
N ILE A 38 4.65 17.09 0.57
CA ILE A 38 4.37 16.68 -0.81
C ILE A 38 3.72 17.82 -1.63
N GLY A 39 2.98 18.73 -1.00
CA GLY A 39 2.47 19.95 -1.64
C GLY A 39 1.24 19.78 -2.55
N VAL A 40 0.68 18.58 -2.66
CA VAL A 40 -0.53 18.29 -3.48
C VAL A 40 -1.83 18.62 -2.72
N GLY A 41 -1.73 18.86 -1.41
CA GLY A 41 -2.85 19.20 -0.52
C GLY A 41 -3.39 18.00 0.27
N GLN A 42 -4.07 18.29 1.38
CA GLN A 42 -4.50 17.29 2.36
C GLN A 42 -5.54 16.29 1.84
N TRP A 43 -6.29 16.62 0.78
CA TRP A 43 -7.21 15.66 0.15
C TRP A 43 -6.48 14.39 -0.34
N PHE A 44 -5.24 14.54 -0.82
CA PHE A 44 -4.42 13.43 -1.30
C PHE A 44 -4.04 12.46 -0.18
N ARG A 45 -3.87 12.97 1.05
CA ARG A 45 -3.68 12.15 2.26
C ARG A 45 -4.90 11.25 2.49
N TYR A 46 -6.10 11.82 2.46
CA TYR A 46 -7.33 11.07 2.69
C TYR A 46 -7.57 10.01 1.60
N VAL A 47 -7.33 10.35 0.33
CA VAL A 47 -7.44 9.40 -0.79
C VAL A 47 -6.45 8.25 -0.62
N THR A 48 -5.17 8.55 -0.34
CA THR A 48 -4.16 7.51 -0.09
C THR A 48 -4.54 6.63 1.10
N GLY A 49 -4.98 7.22 2.21
CA GLY A 49 -5.41 6.48 3.40
C GLY A 49 -6.62 5.58 3.14
N ALA A 50 -7.61 6.05 2.37
CA ALA A 50 -8.76 5.26 1.98
C ALA A 50 -8.38 4.07 1.07
N ILE A 51 -7.46 4.28 0.13
CA ILE A 51 -6.91 3.21 -0.71
C ILE A 51 -6.20 2.15 0.14
N GLU A 52 -5.34 2.57 1.07
CA GLU A 52 -4.59 1.65 1.94
C GLU A 52 -5.53 0.79 2.81
N LEU A 53 -6.53 1.41 3.44
CA LEU A 53 -7.53 0.71 4.26
C LEU A 53 -8.41 -0.22 3.42
N GLY A 54 -8.91 0.28 2.29
CA GLY A 54 -9.75 -0.51 1.38
C GLY A 54 -9.00 -1.71 0.81
N ALA A 55 -7.76 -1.52 0.35
CA ALA A 55 -6.95 -2.60 -0.18
C ALA A 55 -6.55 -3.61 0.90
N ALA A 56 -6.23 -3.17 2.13
CA ALA A 56 -5.97 -4.06 3.26
C ALA A 56 -7.16 -4.98 3.56
N ALA A 57 -8.40 -4.46 3.49
CA ALA A 57 -9.61 -5.28 3.62
C ALA A 57 -9.78 -6.24 2.42
N LEU A 58 -9.60 -5.73 1.20
CA LEU A 58 -9.77 -6.51 -0.03
C LEU A 58 -8.77 -7.67 -0.19
N LEU A 59 -7.58 -7.60 0.44
CA LEU A 59 -6.62 -8.72 0.46
C LEU A 59 -7.23 -10.02 1.00
N TRP A 60 -8.28 -9.93 1.84
CA TRP A 60 -8.91 -11.10 2.44
C TRP A 60 -10.16 -11.58 1.70
N LEU A 61 -10.64 -10.81 0.71
CA LEU A 61 -11.81 -11.21 -0.10
C LEU A 61 -11.39 -12.17 -1.23
N PRO A 62 -12.06 -13.34 -1.38
CA PRO A 62 -11.82 -14.26 -2.48
C PRO A 62 -11.95 -13.58 -3.85
N GLY A 63 -10.96 -13.76 -4.72
CA GLY A 63 -10.96 -13.23 -6.09
C GLY A 63 -10.57 -11.76 -6.22
N LYS A 64 -10.33 -11.04 -5.12
CA LYS A 64 -9.96 -9.61 -5.13
C LYS A 64 -8.50 -9.36 -4.71
N GLN A 65 -7.75 -10.42 -4.41
CA GLN A 65 -6.41 -10.30 -3.85
C GLN A 65 -5.41 -9.68 -4.82
N PHE A 66 -5.53 -10.00 -6.12
CA PHE A 66 -4.74 -9.36 -7.16
C PHE A 66 -4.93 -7.84 -7.18
N LEU A 67 -6.19 -7.39 -7.28
CA LEU A 67 -6.53 -5.96 -7.33
C LEU A 67 -6.05 -5.23 -6.07
N ALA A 68 -6.28 -5.83 -4.90
CA ALA A 68 -5.86 -5.27 -3.62
C ALA A 68 -4.33 -5.09 -3.54
N ALA A 69 -3.58 -6.14 -3.85
CA ALA A 69 -2.11 -6.10 -3.81
C ALA A 69 -1.54 -5.16 -4.88
N ALA A 70 -2.16 -5.09 -6.07
CA ALA A 70 -1.76 -4.18 -7.12
C ALA A 70 -1.97 -2.71 -6.72
N LEU A 71 -3.10 -2.38 -6.08
CA LEU A 71 -3.34 -1.03 -5.55
C LEU A 71 -2.28 -0.64 -4.51
N LEU A 72 -1.97 -1.53 -3.55
CA LEU A 72 -0.92 -1.29 -2.57
C LEU A 72 0.46 -1.11 -3.23
N LEU A 73 0.77 -1.92 -4.25
CA LEU A 73 1.99 -1.77 -5.04
C LEU A 73 2.06 -0.39 -5.71
N CYS A 74 0.99 0.06 -6.37
CA CYS A 74 0.93 1.39 -6.97
C CYS A 74 1.14 2.50 -5.93
N THR A 75 0.51 2.39 -4.75
CA THR A 75 0.72 3.33 -3.64
C THR A 75 2.18 3.36 -3.20
N MET A 76 2.85 2.20 -3.12
CA MET A 76 4.27 2.12 -2.76
C MET A 76 5.19 2.70 -3.82
N VAL A 77 4.88 2.53 -5.10
CA VAL A 77 5.62 3.22 -6.17
C VAL A 77 5.51 4.73 -5.98
N GLY A 78 4.31 5.26 -5.74
CA GLY A 78 4.10 6.68 -5.45
C GLY A 78 4.88 7.14 -4.20
N ALA A 79 4.82 6.38 -3.11
CA ALA A 79 5.54 6.69 -1.88
C ALA A 79 7.06 6.65 -2.06
N THR A 80 7.59 5.68 -2.80
CA THR A 80 9.02 5.61 -3.14
C THR A 80 9.45 6.84 -3.93
N LEU A 81 8.68 7.24 -4.96
CA LEU A 81 8.96 8.46 -5.72
C LEU A 81 8.93 9.70 -4.82
N ALA A 82 7.93 9.85 -3.96
CA ALA A 82 7.84 10.96 -3.01
C ALA A 82 9.06 11.02 -2.07
N HIS A 83 9.55 9.88 -1.58
CA HIS A 83 10.77 9.84 -0.77
C HIS A 83 12.04 10.18 -1.54
N LEU A 84 12.15 9.73 -2.79
CA LEU A 84 13.34 9.99 -3.62
C LEU A 84 13.44 11.45 -4.08
N PHE A 85 12.32 12.11 -4.35
CA PHE A 85 12.32 13.45 -4.95
C PHE A 85 11.94 14.58 -3.99
N ILE A 86 11.21 14.30 -2.91
CA ILE A 86 10.59 15.35 -2.07
C ILE A 86 10.95 15.18 -0.59
N LEU A 87 10.66 14.02 0.00
CA LEU A 87 10.65 13.87 1.46
C LEU A 87 12.03 13.55 2.06
N GLY A 88 12.89 12.82 1.35
CA GLY A 88 14.04 12.13 1.97
C GLY A 88 13.60 11.26 3.17
N PRO A 89 14.48 10.80 4.07
CA PRO A 89 15.86 10.36 3.88
C PRO A 89 15.98 8.86 3.48
N SER A 90 14.90 8.08 3.47
CA SER A 90 14.94 6.67 3.04
C SER A 90 13.60 6.17 2.51
N ALA A 91 13.60 5.68 1.26
CA ALA A 91 12.46 5.00 0.65
C ALA A 91 12.36 3.51 1.04
N MET A 92 13.21 3.03 1.96
CA MET A 92 13.33 1.60 2.27
C MET A 92 12.01 0.95 2.72
N PRO A 93 11.21 1.54 3.63
CA PRO A 93 9.94 0.93 4.02
C PRO A 93 8.97 0.79 2.83
N ALA A 94 8.88 1.81 1.99
CA ALA A 94 8.05 1.80 0.78
C ALA A 94 8.52 0.73 -0.21
N ILE A 95 9.83 0.60 -0.42
CA ILE A 95 10.42 -0.42 -1.30
C ILE A 95 10.13 -1.82 -0.77
N VAL A 96 10.38 -2.09 0.52
CA VAL A 96 10.16 -3.42 1.12
C VAL A 96 8.69 -3.81 1.05
N LEU A 97 7.77 -2.93 1.46
CA LEU A 97 6.33 -3.19 1.36
C LEU A 97 5.89 -3.32 -0.10
N GLY A 98 6.46 -2.53 -1.00
CA GLY A 98 6.25 -2.62 -2.45
C GLY A 98 6.66 -3.98 -3.00
N LEU A 99 7.82 -4.52 -2.62
CA LEU A 99 8.27 -5.85 -3.05
C LEU A 99 7.35 -6.96 -2.51
N ILE A 100 6.89 -6.86 -1.27
CA ILE A 100 5.91 -7.81 -0.71
C ILE A 100 4.58 -7.73 -1.47
N ALA A 101 4.10 -6.51 -1.76
CA ALA A 101 2.89 -6.30 -2.55
C ALA A 101 3.04 -6.84 -3.98
N ALA A 102 4.19 -6.65 -4.62
CA ALA A 102 4.51 -7.21 -5.93
C ALA A 102 4.51 -8.74 -5.90
N TYR A 103 5.09 -9.35 -4.87
CA TYR A 103 5.07 -10.79 -4.68
C TYR A 103 3.64 -11.34 -4.54
N VAL A 104 2.79 -10.69 -3.73
CA VAL A 104 1.37 -11.10 -3.57
C VAL A 104 0.59 -10.90 -4.87
N THR A 105 0.82 -9.80 -5.58
CA THR A 105 0.21 -9.49 -6.88
C THR A 105 0.56 -10.57 -7.90
N TYR A 106 1.85 -10.89 -8.06
CA TYR A 106 2.33 -11.92 -8.98
C TYR A 106 1.78 -13.31 -8.65
N SER A 107 1.65 -13.61 -7.36
CA SER A 107 1.12 -14.89 -6.88
C SER A 107 -0.36 -15.06 -7.16
N HIS A 108 -1.13 -13.96 -7.22
CA HIS A 108 -2.56 -13.96 -7.54
C HIS A 108 -2.85 -13.53 -8.99
N ARG A 109 -1.85 -13.52 -9.89
CA ARG A 109 -2.01 -13.08 -11.29
C ARG A 109 -3.10 -13.80 -12.07
N ALA A 110 -3.51 -15.01 -11.65
CA ALA A 110 -4.63 -15.73 -12.25
C ALA A 110 -6.00 -15.03 -12.03
N GLN A 111 -6.07 -14.10 -11.07
CA GLN A 111 -7.23 -13.25 -10.80
C GLN A 111 -7.16 -11.91 -11.55
N ASN A 112 -6.17 -11.73 -12.44
CA ASN A 112 -6.00 -10.47 -13.16
C ASN A 112 -7.20 -10.24 -14.10
N PRO A 113 -7.99 -9.18 -13.90
CA PRO A 113 -9.14 -8.88 -14.75
C PRO A 113 -8.73 -8.43 -16.17
N LEU A 114 -7.47 -8.06 -16.37
CA LEU A 114 -6.95 -7.55 -17.65
C LEU A 114 -6.39 -8.64 -18.57
N SER A 115 -6.27 -9.88 -18.10
CA SER A 115 -5.72 -10.99 -18.89
C SER A 115 -6.78 -11.79 -19.66
N ALA A 116 -7.92 -11.16 -19.95
CA ALA A 116 -9.01 -11.72 -20.75
C ALA A 116 -8.76 -11.54 -22.25
#